data_AF-A0A2D4WN94-F1
#
_entry.id   AF-A0A2D4WN94-F1
#
_cell.length_a   1.000
_cell.length_b   1.000
_cell.length_c   1.000
_cell.angle_alpha   90.00
_cell.angle_beta   90.00
_cell.angle_gamma   90.00
#
_symmetry.space_group_name_H-M   'P 1'
#
loop_
_entity.id
_entity.type
_entity.pdbx_description
1 polymer ?
#
loop_
_entity_poly.entity_id
_entity_poly.type
_entity_poly.pdbx_seq_one_letter_code
_entity_poly.pdbx_strand_id
1 'polypeptide(L)'
;MTAITAGAPSNNFFLDGNFSPVHEERDTEDMEVIGNIPTDLQGHFLRVGPNPVHVFSEEAYHTFDGDGMIHAMEFSDGKARYRNRFIENEGFKLEQERGDWVYKGMKSLMDPAPSRIPEGAPSSKNLANTAFAYHGGMLYALHEPSQPTVISLPELNTEGPTDFGGKLTHPFTAHPKIDKKSGEMIAYGYSFQAPFVSYSVI
;
A
#
# COMPACT_ATOMS: atom_id res chain seq x y z
N MET A 1 13.25 -16.22 -12.54
CA MET A 1 11.97 -15.48 -12.53
C MET A 1 12.29 -14.05 -12.85
N THR A 2 11.51 -13.47 -13.75
CA THR A 2 11.88 -12.23 -14.44
C THR A 2 11.27 -11.07 -13.68
N ALA A 3 12.08 -10.10 -13.26
CA ALA A 3 11.56 -8.79 -12.88
C ALA A 3 10.68 -8.28 -14.03
N ILE A 4 9.49 -7.77 -13.73
CA ILE A 4 8.65 -7.17 -14.78
C ILE A 4 9.31 -5.89 -15.22
N THR A 5 9.38 -5.68 -16.52
CA THR A 5 9.94 -4.45 -17.06
C THR A 5 8.84 -3.40 -17.09
N ALA A 6 9.02 -2.33 -16.33
CA ALA A 6 8.11 -1.19 -16.34
C ALA A 6 7.92 -0.66 -17.79
N GLY A 7 6.67 -0.54 -18.21
CA GLY A 7 6.24 -0.07 -19.53
C GLY A 7 6.26 -1.14 -20.62
N ALA A 8 6.69 -2.37 -20.34
CA ALA A 8 6.67 -3.44 -21.33
C ALA A 8 5.25 -4.01 -21.52
N PRO A 9 4.85 -4.35 -22.76
CA PRO A 9 3.57 -5.01 -23.01
C PRO A 9 3.46 -6.33 -22.26
N SER A 10 2.28 -6.62 -21.74
CA SER A 10 1.97 -7.84 -20.97
C SER A 10 0.68 -8.49 -21.45
N ASN A 11 0.60 -9.83 -21.36
CA ASN A 11 -0.64 -10.57 -21.64
C ASN A 11 -1.59 -10.54 -20.43
N ASN A 12 -1.10 -10.18 -19.25
CA ASN A 12 -1.94 -9.87 -18.10
C ASN A 12 -2.35 -8.40 -18.11
N PHE A 13 -3.67 -8.16 -18.17
CA PHE A 13 -4.28 -6.83 -18.11
C PHE A 13 -3.79 -5.96 -16.94
N PHE A 14 -3.54 -6.54 -15.77
CA PHE A 14 -3.08 -5.83 -14.57
C PHE A 14 -1.58 -5.49 -14.58
N LEU A 15 -0.88 -5.76 -15.67
CA LEU A 15 0.54 -5.48 -15.84
C LEU A 15 0.81 -4.75 -17.17
N ASP A 16 -0.24 -4.40 -17.92
CA ASP A 16 -0.14 -3.79 -19.24
C ASP A 16 -0.66 -2.35 -19.25
N GLY A 17 -0.14 -1.55 -20.18
CA GLY A 17 -0.54 -0.15 -20.34
C GLY A 17 -0.47 0.65 -19.03
N ASN A 18 -1.58 1.26 -18.64
CA ASN A 18 -1.65 2.07 -17.42
C ASN A 18 -1.60 1.25 -16.11
N PHE A 19 -1.67 -0.09 -16.19
CA PHE A 19 -1.48 -0.98 -15.04
C PHE A 19 -0.05 -1.52 -14.94
N SER A 20 0.81 -1.22 -15.92
CA SER A 20 2.22 -1.54 -15.83
C SER A 20 2.81 -0.93 -14.55
N PRO A 21 3.75 -1.63 -13.88
CA PRO A 21 4.43 -1.09 -12.72
C PRO A 21 5.27 0.15 -13.07
N VAL A 22 5.48 0.99 -12.06
CA VAL A 22 6.39 2.14 -12.04
C VAL A 22 7.46 1.89 -10.99
N HIS A 23 8.71 1.71 -11.39
CA HIS A 23 9.81 1.44 -10.45
C HIS A 23 10.53 2.70 -9.98
N GLU A 24 10.35 3.80 -10.71
CA GLU A 24 11.03 5.05 -10.41
C GLU A 24 10.31 5.78 -9.28
N GLU A 25 11.04 6.03 -8.19
CA GLU A 25 10.63 6.97 -7.15
C GLU A 25 11.16 8.36 -7.50
N ARG A 26 10.26 9.35 -7.47
CA ARG A 26 10.50 10.75 -7.80
C ARG A 26 10.15 11.64 -6.63
N ASP A 27 10.78 12.80 -6.64
CA ASP A 27 10.49 13.93 -5.76
C ASP A 27 10.81 15.19 -6.58
N THR A 28 9.77 15.86 -7.08
CA THR A 28 9.97 16.91 -8.08
C THR A 28 8.91 18.02 -8.00
N GLU A 29 9.36 19.22 -8.32
CA GLU A 29 8.52 20.40 -8.58
C GLU A 29 8.55 20.79 -10.08
N ASP A 30 9.34 20.08 -10.89
CA ASP A 30 9.56 20.35 -12.32
C ASP A 30 8.48 19.68 -13.17
N MET A 31 7.26 20.21 -13.06
CA MET A 31 6.09 19.78 -13.82
C MET A 31 5.45 20.98 -14.52
N GLU A 32 4.95 20.77 -15.74
CA GLU A 32 4.18 21.79 -16.44
C GLU A 32 2.84 22.05 -15.73
N VAL A 33 2.58 23.31 -15.40
CA VAL A 33 1.28 23.77 -14.88
C VAL A 33 0.52 24.44 -16.01
N ILE A 34 -0.57 23.80 -16.47
CA ILE A 34 -1.49 24.39 -17.44
C ILE A 34 -2.55 25.20 -16.67
N GLY A 35 -2.46 26.53 -16.73
CA GLY A 35 -3.33 27.44 -15.97
C GLY A 35 -2.65 27.99 -14.72
N ASN A 36 -3.38 28.10 -13.61
CA ASN A 36 -2.87 28.61 -12.33
C ASN A 36 -3.30 27.71 -11.16
N ILE A 37 -2.37 27.40 -10.25
CA ILE A 37 -2.68 26.76 -8.97
C ILE A 37 -3.16 27.86 -8.00
N PRO A 38 -4.34 27.74 -7.37
CA PRO A 38 -4.81 28.72 -6.39
C PRO A 38 -3.85 28.86 -5.20
N THR A 39 -3.55 30.09 -4.79
CA THR A 39 -2.64 30.36 -3.66
C THR A 39 -3.25 30.00 -2.31
N ASP A 40 -4.58 29.85 -2.24
CA ASP A 40 -5.31 29.42 -1.05
C ASP A 40 -5.50 27.89 -0.96
N LEU A 41 -5.08 27.13 -1.97
CA LEU A 41 -5.01 25.68 -1.92
C LEU A 41 -3.72 25.25 -1.20
N GLN A 42 -3.89 24.74 0.03
CA GLN A 42 -2.79 24.33 0.89
C GLN A 42 -3.06 22.93 1.42
N GLY A 43 -2.13 21.99 1.19
CA GLY A 43 -2.24 20.63 1.72
C GLY A 43 -1.80 19.57 0.73
N HIS A 44 -2.19 18.32 0.99
CA HIS A 44 -1.72 17.18 0.23
C HIS A 44 -2.89 16.36 -0.33
N PHE A 45 -2.76 15.91 -1.56
CA PHE A 45 -3.60 14.88 -2.16
C PHE A 45 -2.78 13.60 -2.34
N LEU A 46 -3.18 12.53 -1.65
CA LEU A 46 -2.48 11.26 -1.66
C LEU A 46 -3.36 10.16 -2.26
N ARG A 47 -2.72 9.26 -3.00
CA ARG A 47 -3.28 7.99 -3.44
C ARG A 47 -2.29 6.87 -3.15
N VAL A 48 -2.80 5.71 -2.78
CA VAL A 48 -2.02 4.48 -2.72
C VAL A 48 -2.63 3.48 -3.69
N GLY A 49 -1.80 2.64 -4.28
CA GLY A 49 -2.24 1.58 -5.17
C GLY A 49 -1.22 0.46 -5.26
N PRO A 50 -1.62 -0.66 -5.88
CA PRO A 50 -0.73 -1.78 -6.14
C PRO A 50 0.24 -1.47 -7.27
N ASN A 51 1.50 -1.81 -7.06
CA ASN A 51 2.60 -1.57 -7.98
C ASN A 51 3.68 -2.65 -7.77
N PRO A 52 3.58 -3.81 -8.43
CA PRO A 52 4.45 -4.94 -8.17
C PRO A 52 5.88 -4.69 -8.66
N VAL A 53 6.88 -4.95 -7.81
CA VAL A 53 8.30 -4.93 -8.24
C VAL A 53 8.71 -6.27 -8.84
N HIS A 54 8.30 -7.35 -8.19
CA HIS A 54 8.49 -8.71 -8.66
C HIS A 54 7.13 -9.30 -9.04
N VAL A 55 7.12 -10.32 -9.90
CA VAL A 55 5.92 -11.13 -10.15
C VAL A 55 6.37 -12.57 -10.35
N PHE A 56 5.78 -13.50 -9.59
CA PHE A 56 6.10 -14.93 -9.71
C PHE A 56 5.61 -15.53 -11.03
N SER A 57 4.36 -15.22 -11.39
CA SER A 57 3.71 -15.66 -12.62
C SER A 57 2.87 -14.53 -13.16
N GLU A 58 3.19 -14.07 -14.37
CA GLU A 58 2.42 -13.04 -15.07
C GLU A 58 0.96 -13.48 -15.21
N GLU A 59 0.70 -14.74 -15.56
CA GLU A 59 -0.67 -15.28 -15.69
C GLU A 59 -1.44 -15.26 -14.35
N ALA A 60 -0.75 -15.60 -13.25
CA ALA A 60 -1.36 -15.69 -11.93
C ALA A 60 -1.44 -14.34 -11.20
N TYR A 61 -0.84 -13.29 -11.73
CA TYR A 61 -0.89 -11.98 -11.08
C TYR A 61 -2.32 -11.42 -11.04
N HIS A 62 -2.69 -10.88 -9.90
CA HIS A 62 -3.89 -10.08 -9.70
C HIS A 62 -3.50 -8.70 -9.16
N THR A 63 -4.22 -7.64 -9.53
CA THR A 63 -3.89 -6.27 -9.12
C THR A 63 -3.74 -6.12 -7.60
N PHE A 64 -4.57 -6.78 -6.80
CA PHE A 64 -4.47 -6.72 -5.33
C PHE A 64 -3.18 -7.33 -4.74
N ASP A 65 -2.41 -8.09 -5.52
CA ASP A 65 -1.16 -8.71 -5.05
C ASP A 65 0.02 -7.70 -5.06
N GLY A 66 -0.09 -6.59 -5.78
CA GLY A 66 1.02 -5.65 -5.97
C GLY A 66 1.43 -4.90 -4.70
N ASP A 67 2.71 -4.56 -4.61
CA ASP A 67 3.26 -3.76 -3.52
C ASP A 67 2.59 -2.40 -3.42
N GLY A 68 2.42 -1.86 -2.21
CA GLY A 68 1.88 -0.52 -2.04
C GLY A 68 2.87 0.54 -2.53
N MET A 69 2.43 1.40 -3.44
CA MET A 69 3.13 2.63 -3.80
C MET A 69 2.24 3.84 -3.51
N ILE A 70 2.80 4.80 -2.80
CA ILE A 70 2.18 6.08 -2.48
C ILE A 70 2.50 7.06 -3.59
N HIS A 71 1.50 7.83 -4.03
CA HIS A 71 1.64 9.00 -4.88
C HIS A 71 1.04 10.19 -4.15
N ALA A 72 1.81 11.26 -3.98
CA ALA A 72 1.41 12.47 -3.29
C ALA A 72 1.61 13.71 -4.17
N MET A 73 0.60 14.58 -4.19
CA MET A 73 0.71 15.95 -4.67
C MET A 73 0.59 16.89 -3.47
N GLU A 74 1.64 17.63 -3.17
CA GLU A 74 1.64 18.71 -2.18
C GLU A 74 1.35 20.03 -2.90
N PHE A 75 0.47 20.85 -2.33
CA PHE A 75 0.14 22.20 -2.80
C PHE A 75 0.48 23.22 -1.73
N SER A 76 1.23 24.24 -2.11
CA SER A 76 1.52 25.38 -1.26
C SER A 76 1.85 26.62 -2.09
N ASP A 77 1.20 27.74 -1.77
CA ASP A 77 1.48 29.08 -2.31
C ASP A 77 1.54 29.14 -3.85
N GLY A 78 0.57 28.47 -4.50
CA GLY A 78 0.49 28.42 -5.96
C GLY A 78 1.52 27.49 -6.63
N LYS A 79 2.19 26.64 -5.85
CA LYS A 79 3.12 25.62 -6.34
C LYS A 79 2.59 24.22 -6.05
N ALA A 80 3.11 23.25 -6.81
CA ALA A 80 2.85 21.84 -6.58
C ALA A 80 4.16 21.04 -6.57
N ARG A 81 4.21 20.02 -5.70
CA ARG A 81 5.30 19.06 -5.62
C ARG A 81 4.74 17.65 -5.71
N TYR A 82 5.34 16.82 -6.54
CA TYR A 82 5.01 15.41 -6.66
C TYR A 82 6.04 14.56 -5.93
N ARG A 83 5.57 13.55 -5.19
CA ARG A 83 6.42 12.52 -4.58
C ARG A 83 5.75 11.16 -4.68
N ASN A 84 6.50 10.12 -5.02
CA ASN A 84 6.07 8.74 -4.84
C ASN A 84 7.09 7.91 -4.08
N ARG A 85 6.59 7.02 -3.22
CA ARG A 85 7.40 6.07 -2.44
C ARG A 85 6.76 4.70 -2.39
N PHE A 86 7.56 3.65 -2.49
CA PHE A 86 7.13 2.32 -2.11
C PHE A 86 6.91 2.25 -0.59
N ILE A 87 5.94 1.43 -0.18
CA ILE A 87 5.72 1.14 1.23
C ILE A 87 6.62 -0.03 1.62
N GLU A 88 7.71 0.28 2.30
CA GLU A 88 8.77 -0.68 2.60
C GLU A 88 8.50 -1.48 3.88
N ASN A 89 7.38 -2.22 3.87
CA ASN A 89 7.11 -3.21 4.91
C ASN A 89 8.11 -4.38 4.86
N GLU A 90 8.17 -5.17 5.94
CA GLU A 90 9.12 -6.27 6.09
C GLU A 90 9.09 -7.26 4.90
N GLY A 91 7.89 -7.65 4.45
CA GLY A 91 7.75 -8.54 3.30
C GLY A 91 8.17 -7.92 1.96
N PHE A 92 8.07 -6.59 1.81
CA PHE A 92 8.62 -5.88 0.64
C PHE A 92 10.15 -5.91 0.68
N LYS A 93 10.74 -5.50 1.81
CA LYS A 93 12.21 -5.48 2.01
C LYS A 93 12.83 -6.86 1.78
N LEU A 94 12.16 -7.92 2.25
CA LEU A 94 12.60 -9.29 2.02
C LEU A 94 12.67 -9.66 0.53
N GLU A 95 11.64 -9.32 -0.24
CA GLU A 95 11.62 -9.62 -1.68
C GLU A 95 12.64 -8.77 -2.45
N GLN A 96 12.87 -7.52 -2.04
CA GLN A 96 13.94 -6.68 -2.61
C GLN A 96 15.33 -7.25 -2.32
N GLU A 97 15.59 -7.70 -1.10
CA GLU A 97 16.88 -8.31 -0.72
C GLU A 97 17.14 -9.61 -1.51
N ARG A 98 16.10 -10.41 -1.73
CA ARG A 98 16.19 -11.65 -2.51
C ARG A 98 16.22 -11.43 -4.02
N GLY A 99 15.67 -10.31 -4.49
CA GLY A 99 15.44 -10.05 -5.90
C GLY A 99 14.37 -10.96 -6.52
N ASP A 100 13.45 -11.50 -5.71
CA ASP A 100 12.40 -12.40 -6.17
C ASP A 100 11.10 -12.30 -5.37
N TRP A 101 10.02 -12.80 -5.98
CA TRP A 101 8.70 -12.89 -5.35
C TRP A 101 8.60 -14.14 -4.48
N VAL A 102 8.24 -13.95 -3.21
CA VAL A 102 8.25 -14.96 -2.14
C VAL A 102 6.83 -15.26 -1.64
N TYR A 103 5.96 -14.25 -1.57
CA TYR A 103 4.63 -14.37 -0.96
C TYR A 103 3.54 -14.68 -1.99
N LYS A 104 2.96 -15.89 -1.96
CA LYS A 104 1.91 -16.27 -2.93
C LYS A 104 0.76 -15.25 -2.98
N GLY A 105 0.43 -14.81 -4.20
CA GLY A 105 -0.73 -13.94 -4.47
C GLY A 105 -2.05 -14.71 -4.49
N MET A 106 -3.17 -13.99 -4.64
CA MET A 106 -4.53 -14.53 -4.49
C MET A 106 -4.82 -15.74 -5.37
N LYS A 107 -4.46 -15.70 -6.66
CA LYS A 107 -4.69 -16.84 -7.58
C LYS A 107 -3.80 -18.04 -7.30
N SER A 108 -2.76 -17.88 -6.49
CA SER A 108 -1.79 -18.91 -6.13
C SER A 108 -1.95 -19.43 -4.70
N LEU A 109 -2.97 -18.98 -3.95
CA LEU A 109 -3.18 -19.39 -2.55
C LEU A 109 -3.40 -20.90 -2.39
N MET A 110 -3.98 -21.56 -3.40
CA MET A 110 -4.21 -23.02 -3.41
C MET A 110 -3.10 -23.81 -4.10
N ASP A 111 -2.03 -23.15 -4.56
CA ASP A 111 -0.89 -23.84 -5.18
C ASP A 111 -0.21 -24.75 -4.13
N PRO A 112 -0.08 -26.07 -4.39
CA PRO A 112 0.54 -27.01 -3.46
C PRO A 112 2.07 -26.87 -3.36
N ALA A 113 2.72 -26.04 -4.18
CA ALA A 113 4.16 -25.83 -4.11
C ALA A 113 4.61 -25.42 -2.70
N PRO A 114 5.77 -25.89 -2.21
CA PRO A 114 6.28 -25.52 -0.89
C PRO A 114 6.39 -23.99 -0.72
N SER A 115 6.14 -23.51 0.50
CA SER A 115 6.35 -22.10 0.82
C SER A 115 7.82 -21.73 0.59
N ARG A 116 8.04 -20.56 -0.01
CA ARG A 116 9.36 -19.97 -0.21
C ARG A 116 9.72 -18.95 0.87
N ILE A 117 8.77 -18.68 1.77
CA ILE A 117 8.93 -17.74 2.89
C ILE A 117 10.02 -18.32 3.82
N PRO A 118 11.13 -17.60 4.06
CA PRO A 118 12.17 -18.05 4.97
C PRO A 118 11.65 -18.18 6.40
N GLU A 119 12.29 -19.05 7.17
CA GLU A 119 12.03 -19.17 8.60
C GLU A 119 12.26 -17.83 9.31
N GLY A 120 11.33 -17.45 10.18
CA GLY A 120 11.37 -16.18 10.92
C GLY A 120 10.73 -14.99 10.20
N ALA A 121 10.46 -15.08 8.89
CA ALA A 121 9.73 -14.03 8.17
C ALA A 121 8.23 -14.06 8.46
N PRO A 122 7.50 -12.93 8.28
CA PRO A 122 6.05 -12.89 8.40
C PRO A 122 5.39 -13.95 7.51
N SER A 123 4.34 -14.60 8.02
CA SER A 123 3.61 -15.64 7.28
C SER A 123 2.76 -15.08 6.13
N SER A 124 2.50 -13.78 6.13
CA SER A 124 1.81 -13.06 5.07
C SER A 124 2.47 -11.71 4.82
N LYS A 125 2.25 -11.15 3.63
CA LYS A 125 2.77 -9.85 3.23
C LYS A 125 1.77 -8.74 3.53
N ASN A 126 2.21 -7.69 4.21
CA ASN A 126 1.45 -6.46 4.35
C ASN A 126 1.70 -5.56 3.13
N LEU A 127 0.80 -5.61 2.16
CA LEU A 127 0.94 -4.85 0.92
C LEU A 127 0.65 -3.35 1.10
N ALA A 128 -0.13 -2.98 2.12
CA ALA A 128 -0.54 -1.60 2.41
C ALA A 128 -1.04 -0.80 1.18
N ASN A 129 -1.65 -1.47 0.19
CA ASN A 129 -1.84 -0.95 -1.16
C ASN A 129 -3.27 -0.44 -1.47
N THR A 130 -4.20 -0.52 -0.51
CA THR A 130 -5.64 -0.43 -0.82
C THR A 130 -6.21 0.97 -0.59
N ALA A 131 -5.90 1.59 0.55
CA ALA A 131 -6.47 2.88 0.92
C ALA A 131 -5.66 3.60 2.00
N PHE A 132 -5.99 4.87 2.24
CA PHE A 132 -5.47 5.65 3.35
C PHE A 132 -6.56 5.99 4.38
N ALA A 133 -6.14 6.10 5.64
CA ALA A 133 -6.87 6.83 6.68
C ALA A 133 -5.93 7.81 7.39
N TYR A 134 -6.42 9.01 7.70
CA TYR A 134 -5.67 9.99 8.48
C TYR A 134 -6.39 10.26 9.80
N HIS A 135 -5.81 9.81 10.91
CA HIS A 135 -6.43 9.88 12.25
C HIS A 135 -5.38 10.11 13.32
N GLY A 136 -5.68 10.96 14.30
CA GLY A 136 -4.75 11.25 15.40
C GLY A 136 -3.42 11.89 14.98
N GLY A 137 -3.39 12.60 13.84
CA GLY A 137 -2.16 13.20 13.30
C GLY A 137 -1.25 12.20 12.57
N MET A 138 -1.70 10.96 12.36
CA MET A 138 -0.95 9.91 11.67
C MET A 138 -1.66 9.51 10.38
N LEU A 139 -0.87 9.24 9.34
CA LEU A 139 -1.34 8.63 8.10
C LEU A 139 -1.14 7.12 8.17
N TYR A 140 -2.20 6.37 7.85
CA TYR A 140 -2.18 4.92 7.79
C TYR A 140 -2.42 4.44 6.37
N ALA A 141 -1.47 3.70 5.80
CA ALA A 141 -1.66 2.91 4.58
C ALA A 141 -2.27 1.55 4.94
N LEU A 142 -3.34 1.20 4.25
CA LEU A 142 -4.21 0.09 4.63
C LEU A 142 -4.25 -0.98 3.54
N HIS A 143 -4.26 -2.23 3.97
CA HIS A 143 -4.47 -3.41 3.14
C HIS A 143 -5.24 -4.42 3.97
N GLU A 144 -6.38 -4.88 3.46
CA GLU A 144 -7.15 -5.90 4.15
C GLU A 144 -6.51 -7.27 3.86
N PRO A 145 -6.14 -8.10 4.86
CA PRO A 145 -6.51 -8.03 6.29
C PRO A 145 -5.41 -7.52 7.25
N SER A 146 -4.34 -6.92 6.73
CA SER A 146 -3.13 -6.57 7.49
C SER A 146 -3.33 -5.48 8.54
N GLN A 147 -2.36 -5.36 9.44
CA GLN A 147 -2.26 -4.20 10.33
C GLN A 147 -2.07 -2.91 9.52
N PRO A 148 -2.63 -1.77 9.97
CA PRO A 148 -2.33 -0.46 9.37
C PRO A 148 -0.83 -0.18 9.37
N THR A 149 -0.29 0.29 8.26
CA THR A 149 1.10 0.72 8.17
C THR A 149 1.17 2.23 8.37
N VAL A 150 1.93 2.68 9.36
CA VAL A 150 2.13 4.11 9.64
C VAL A 150 3.09 4.70 8.60
N ILE A 151 2.69 5.81 8.01
CA ILE A 151 3.46 6.58 7.04
C ILE A 151 3.73 7.97 7.62
N SER A 152 4.99 8.40 7.67
CA SER A 152 5.33 9.76 8.07
C SER A 152 5.13 10.76 6.94
N LEU A 153 4.69 11.97 7.30
CA LEU A 153 4.48 13.09 6.38
C LEU A 153 5.47 14.22 6.71
N PRO A 154 5.91 15.00 5.71
CA PRO A 154 5.56 14.89 4.28
C PRO A 154 6.41 13.87 3.49
N GLU A 155 7.47 13.30 4.06
CA GLU A 155 8.49 12.53 3.33
C GLU A 155 8.00 11.18 2.79
N LEU A 156 6.86 10.67 3.29
CA LEU A 156 6.27 9.38 2.96
C LEU A 156 7.12 8.17 3.42
N ASN A 157 7.85 8.29 4.53
CA ASN A 157 8.63 7.16 5.03
C ASN A 157 7.70 6.11 5.65
N THR A 158 8.07 4.84 5.47
CA THR A 158 7.37 3.72 6.11
C THR A 158 7.90 3.51 7.53
N GLU A 159 7.08 3.84 8.52
CA GLU A 159 7.41 3.65 9.94
C GLU A 159 7.13 2.21 10.40
N GLY A 160 6.21 1.52 9.70
CA GLY A 160 5.88 0.11 9.92
C GLY A 160 4.46 -0.11 10.43
N PRO A 161 4.09 -1.39 10.69
CA PRO A 161 2.74 -1.73 11.14
C PRO A 161 2.47 -1.26 12.57
N THR A 162 1.21 -0.95 12.87
CA THR A 162 0.74 -0.67 14.23
C THR A 162 -0.38 -1.59 14.66
N ASP A 163 -0.36 -2.00 15.92
CA ASP A 163 -1.43 -2.71 16.61
C ASP A 163 -2.15 -1.82 17.64
N PHE A 164 -1.92 -0.51 17.57
CA PHE A 164 -2.43 0.48 18.51
C PHE A 164 -2.06 0.19 19.98
N GLY A 165 -0.83 -0.28 20.21
CA GLY A 165 -0.32 -0.62 21.54
C GLY A 165 -0.88 -1.93 22.07
N GLY A 166 -0.95 -2.95 21.20
CA GLY A 166 -1.47 -4.29 21.48
C GLY A 166 -2.99 -4.39 21.55
N LYS A 167 -3.73 -3.34 21.17
CA LYS A 167 -5.20 -3.30 21.27
C LYS A 167 -5.90 -3.89 20.06
N LEU A 168 -5.28 -3.82 18.88
CA LEU A 168 -5.80 -4.43 17.67
C LEU A 168 -5.46 -5.92 17.64
N THR A 169 -6.48 -6.74 17.86
CA THR A 169 -6.35 -8.21 17.95
C THR A 169 -7.04 -8.94 16.79
N HIS A 170 -7.53 -8.21 15.80
CA HIS A 170 -8.24 -8.73 14.64
C HIS A 170 -7.76 -8.03 13.36
N PRO A 171 -8.05 -8.59 12.17
CA PRO A 171 -7.81 -7.93 10.88
C PRO A 171 -8.31 -6.49 10.82
N PHE A 172 -7.64 -5.62 10.08
CA PHE A 172 -8.05 -4.23 9.93
C PHE A 172 -8.59 -3.96 8.52
N THR A 173 -9.78 -3.35 8.44
CA THR A 173 -10.38 -2.97 7.15
C THR A 173 -9.59 -1.87 6.46
N ALA A 174 -9.53 -1.89 5.13
CA ALA A 174 -9.02 -0.77 4.35
C ALA A 174 -9.94 0.46 4.36
N HIS A 175 -11.15 0.37 4.91
CA HIS A 175 -12.14 1.44 4.83
C HIS A 175 -12.72 1.86 6.19
N PRO A 176 -11.88 2.19 7.19
CA PRO A 176 -12.38 2.73 8.45
C PRO A 176 -13.09 4.06 8.22
N LYS A 177 -13.91 4.47 9.18
CA LYS A 177 -14.66 5.74 9.13
C LYS A 177 -14.33 6.56 10.35
N ILE A 178 -14.07 7.85 10.15
CA ILE A 178 -13.81 8.79 11.23
C ILE A 178 -15.10 9.56 11.51
N ASP A 179 -15.61 9.45 12.74
CA ASP A 179 -16.72 10.29 13.16
C ASP A 179 -16.23 11.72 13.35
N LYS A 180 -16.82 12.66 12.62
CA LYS A 180 -16.48 14.09 12.70
C LYS A 180 -16.90 14.74 14.03
N LYS A 181 -17.81 14.11 14.79
CA LYS A 181 -18.27 14.64 16.08
C LYS A 181 -17.35 14.22 17.22
N SER A 182 -17.06 12.93 17.36
CA SER A 182 -16.20 12.43 18.44
C SER A 182 -14.70 12.46 18.09
N GLY A 183 -14.36 12.42 16.80
CA GLY A 183 -12.98 12.22 16.33
C GLY A 183 -12.54 10.76 16.37
N GLU A 184 -13.40 9.83 16.78
CA GLU A 184 -13.09 8.40 16.84
C GLU A 184 -13.01 7.79 15.44
N MET A 185 -12.09 6.86 15.25
CA MET A 185 -12.00 6.03 14.06
C MET A 185 -12.64 4.67 14.32
N ILE A 186 -13.70 4.38 13.58
CA ILE A 186 -14.44 3.12 13.63
C ILE A 186 -13.88 2.21 12.53
N ALA A 187 -13.38 1.05 12.95
CA ALA A 187 -12.83 0.02 12.08
C ALA A 187 -13.50 -1.33 12.35
N TYR A 188 -13.38 -2.25 11.40
CA TYR A 188 -13.80 -3.64 11.57
C TYR A 188 -12.78 -4.58 10.92
N GLY A 189 -12.91 -5.86 11.26
CA GLY A 189 -12.18 -6.96 10.65
C GLY A 189 -13.09 -8.16 10.49
N TYR A 190 -12.81 -9.00 9.50
CA TYR A 190 -13.50 -10.28 9.33
C TYR A 190 -12.51 -11.44 9.23
N SER A 191 -13.00 -12.63 9.57
CA SER A 191 -12.23 -13.87 9.61
C SER A 191 -13.06 -15.03 9.09
N PHE A 192 -12.39 -16.06 8.56
CA PHE A 192 -13.00 -17.34 8.21
C PHE A 192 -13.34 -18.20 9.43
N GLN A 193 -12.92 -17.79 10.64
CA GLN A 193 -13.21 -18.47 11.90
C GLN A 193 -13.89 -17.51 12.88
N ALA A 194 -14.67 -18.06 13.82
CA ALA A 194 -15.32 -17.25 14.86
C ALA A 194 -14.28 -16.60 15.80
N PRO A 195 -14.45 -15.32 16.21
CA PRO A 195 -15.51 -14.39 15.78
C PRO A 195 -15.35 -13.96 14.32
N PHE A 196 -16.41 -14.12 13.52
CA PHE A 196 -16.37 -13.89 12.07
C PHE A 196 -16.23 -12.42 11.70
N VAL A 197 -16.73 -11.52 12.55
CA VAL A 197 -16.58 -10.06 12.43
C VAL A 197 -16.26 -9.51 13.81
N SER A 198 -15.30 -8.61 13.88
CA SER A 198 -14.96 -7.82 15.07
C SER A 198 -14.89 -6.35 14.68
N TYR A 199 -15.19 -5.45 15.61
CA TYR A 199 -15.05 -4.01 15.39
C TYR A 199 -14.20 -3.40 16.50
N SER A 200 -13.53 -2.30 16.16
CA SER A 200 -12.71 -1.51 17.06
C SER A 200 -13.06 -0.04 16.92
N VAL A 201 -12.95 0.69 18.02
CA VAL A 201 -13.05 2.16 18.07
C VAL A 201 -11.70 2.65 18.57
N ILE A 202 -11.07 3.52 17.79
CA ILE A 202 -9.71 4.04 17.99
C ILE A 202 -9.77 5.54 18.23
#